data_AF-A0A011RPN3-F1
#
_entry.id   AF-A0A011RPN3-F1
#
_cell.length_a   1.000
_cell.length_b   1.000
_cell.length_c   1.000
_cell.angle_alpha   90.00
_cell.angle_beta   90.00
_cell.angle_gamma   90.00
#
_symmetry.space_group_name_H-M   'P 1'
#
loop_
_entity.id
_entity.type
_entity.pdbx_description
1 polymer ?
#
loop_
_entity_poly.entity_id
_entity_poly.type
_entity_poly.pdbx_seq_one_letter_code
_entity_poly.pdbx_strand_id
1 'polypeptide(L)' 'MLLADGQTAGGYPKIATVITADLPRLAVMAPGQTLRFAAVSVAAAEQAARAREAELQALIAGIGPLAEAGNGDPQAI' A
#
# COMPACT_ATOMS: atom_id res chain seq x y z
N MET A 1 1.11 -9.10 14.06
CA MET A 1 1.81 -9.28 12.78
C MET A 1 3.20 -8.72 12.95
N LEU A 2 4.23 -9.47 12.57
CA LEU A 2 5.58 -8.95 12.51
C LEU A 2 5.71 -8.33 11.10
N LEU A 3 6.09 -7.05 11.02
CA LEU A 3 6.43 -6.44 9.74
C LEU A 3 7.66 -7.16 9.12
N ALA A 4 8.17 -6.67 8.00
CA ALA A 4 9.26 -7.30 7.25
C ALA A 4 10.45 -7.80 8.12
N ASP A 5 10.74 -7.14 9.25
CA ASP A 5 11.85 -7.47 10.17
C ASP A 5 11.50 -8.43 11.32
N GLY A 6 10.61 -9.38 11.06
CA GLY A 6 10.17 -10.28 12.10
C GLY A 6 11.09 -11.46 12.42
N GLN A 7 11.46 -11.61 13.71
CA GLN A 7 12.01 -12.87 14.23
C GLN A 7 11.20 -14.08 13.75
N THR A 8 11.91 -15.02 13.12
CA THR A 8 11.36 -16.25 12.53
C THR A 8 10.91 -17.26 13.59
N ALA A 9 11.36 -17.13 14.84
CA ALA A 9 10.95 -17.94 15.98
C ALA A 9 10.20 -17.09 17.01
N GLY A 10 8.88 -17.26 17.09
CA GLY A 10 8.04 -16.58 18.09
C GLY A 10 7.33 -17.61 18.96
N GLY A 11 7.67 -17.67 20.25
CA GLY A 11 7.00 -18.51 21.25
C GLY A 11 5.58 -18.06 21.64
N TYR A 12 5.01 -17.10 20.89
CA TYR A 12 3.71 -16.51 21.18
C TYR A 12 2.67 -16.90 20.13
N PRO A 13 1.46 -17.30 20.54
CA PRO A 13 0.38 -17.61 19.62
C PRO A 13 -0.05 -16.37 18.83
N LYS A 14 -0.10 -16.51 17.49
CA LYS A 14 -0.59 -15.46 16.58
C LYS A 14 -2.12 -15.49 16.55
N ILE A 15 -2.78 -14.49 17.14
CA ILE A 15 -4.25 -14.41 17.23
C ILE A 15 -4.94 -14.02 15.91
N ALA A 16 -4.21 -13.34 15.01
CA ALA A 16 -4.68 -12.92 13.70
C ALA A 16 -3.49 -12.50 12.82
N THR A 17 -3.70 -12.48 11.50
CA THR A 17 -2.73 -11.97 10.51
C THR A 17 -3.44 -10.99 9.58
N VAL A 18 -2.80 -9.87 9.29
CA VAL A 18 -3.31 -8.88 8.34
C VAL A 18 -3.04 -9.35 6.92
N ILE A 19 -4.00 -9.14 6.02
CA ILE A 19 -3.87 -9.52 4.61
C ILE A 19 -2.82 -8.65 3.90
N THR A 20 -2.16 -9.21 2.88
CA THR A 20 -1.10 -8.51 2.13
C THR A 20 -1.59 -7.19 1.52
N ALA A 21 -2.84 -7.14 1.05
CA ALA A 21 -3.43 -5.95 0.42
C ALA A 21 -3.49 -4.72 1.35
N ASP A 22 -3.57 -4.93 2.67
CA ASP A 22 -3.66 -3.84 3.66
C ASP A 22 -2.30 -3.45 4.26
N LEU A 23 -1.22 -4.20 3.98
CA LEU A 23 0.11 -3.91 4.53
C LEU A 23 0.66 -2.53 4.16
N PRO A 24 0.52 -2.03 2.92
CA PRO A 24 0.99 -0.69 2.57
C PRO A 24 0.33 0.40 3.42
N ARG A 25 -0.95 0.22 3.78
CA ARG A 25 -1.68 1.16 4.62
C ARG A 25 -1.13 1.17 6.05
N LEU A 26 -0.83 -0.01 6.60
CA LEU A 26 -0.22 -0.14 7.92
C LEU A 26 1.22 0.40 7.96
N ALA A 27 1.98 0.24 6.88
CA ALA A 27 3.37 0.65 6.80
C ALA A 27 3.57 2.18 6.90
N VAL A 28 2.56 2.97 6.51
CA VAL A 28 2.61 4.44 6.53
C VAL A 28 1.87 5.07 7.73
N MET A 29 1.38 4.26 8.68
CA MET A 29 0.69 4.78 9.86
C MET A 29 1.66 5.44 10.84
N ALA A 30 1.30 6.61 11.34
CA ALA A 30 2.07 7.29 12.37
C ALA A 30 1.79 6.69 13.77
N PRO A 31 2.77 6.73 14.69
CA PRO A 31 2.54 6.37 16.09
C PRO A 31 1.37 7.16 16.69
N GLY A 32 0.51 6.48 17.45
CA GLY A 32 -0.67 7.08 18.06
C GLY A 32 -1.91 7.16 17.16
N GLN A 33 -1.82 6.79 15.88
CA GLN A 33 -3.00 6.64 15.04
C GLN A 33 -3.83 5.43 15.47
N THR A 34 -5.16 5.60 15.48
CA THR A 34 -6.10 4.54 15.83
C THR A 34 -6.37 3.65 14.61
N LEU A 35 -6.38 2.33 14.81
CA LEU A 35 -6.84 1.35 13.83
C LEU A 35 -7.83 0.38 14.47
N ARG A 36 -8.66 -0.25 13.63
CA ARG A 36 -9.54 -1.35 14.01
C ARG A 36 -9.34 -2.50 13.05
N PHE A 37 -9.27 -3.71 13.58
CA PHE A 37 -9.24 -4.91 12.76
C PHE A 37 -10.65 -5.36 12.40
N ALA A 38 -10.82 -5.84 11.18
CA ALA A 38 -12.02 -6.51 10.72
C ALA A 38 -11.66 -7.91 10.26
N ALA A 39 -12.45 -8.90 10.69
CA ALA A 39 -12.29 -10.26 10.17
C ALA A 39 -12.76 -10.31 8.72
N VAL A 40 -11.97 -10.96 7.87
CA VAL A 40 -12.28 -11.15 6.45
C VAL A 40 -12.20 -12.63 6.09
N SER A 41 -12.97 -13.04 5.09
CA SER A 41 -12.83 -14.37 4.51
C SER A 41 -11.61 -14.44 3.61
N VAL A 42 -11.12 -15.66 3.36
CA VAL A 42 -10.02 -15.90 2.39
C VAL A 42 -10.41 -15.37 1.00
N ALA A 43 -11.64 -15.62 0.56
CA ALA A 43 -12.14 -15.12 -0.73
C ALA A 43 -12.11 -13.58 -0.81
N ALA A 44 -12.52 -12.89 0.26
CA ALA A 44 -12.44 -11.43 0.31
C ALA A 44 -10.98 -10.93 0.31
N ALA A 45 -10.09 -11.62 1.03
CA ALA A 45 -8.66 -11.31 1.05
C ALA A 45 -8.02 -11.45 -0.36
N GLU A 46 -8.36 -12.51 -1.09
CA GLU A 46 -7.89 -12.73 -2.46
C GLU A 46 -8.45 -11.69 -3.44
N GLN A 47 -9.73 -11.33 -3.30
CA GLN A 47 -10.35 -10.27 -4.11
C GLN A 47 -9.64 -8.93 -3.87
N ALA A 48 -9.37 -8.59 -2.61
CA ALA A 48 -8.63 -7.38 -2.25
C ALA A 48 -7.20 -7.39 -2.82
N ALA A 49 -6.52 -8.53 -2.78
CA ALA A 49 -5.19 -8.66 -3.36
C ALA A 49 -5.19 -8.44 -4.88
N ARG A 50 -6.14 -9.04 -5.61
CA ARG A 50 -6.29 -8.83 -7.06
C ARG A 50 -6.64 -7.39 -7.41
N ALA A 51 -7.53 -6.75 -6.64
CA ALA A 51 -7.89 -5.35 -6.85
C ALA A 51 -6.69 -4.42 -6.64
N ARG A 52 -5.88 -4.67 -5.59
CA ARG A 52 -4.67 -3.88 -5.30
C ARG A 52 -3.62 -4.03 -6.39
N GLU A 53 -3.42 -5.23 -6.92
CA GLU A 53 -2.51 -5.47 -8.04
C GLU A 53 -2.99 -4.73 -9.30
N ALA A 54 -4.28 -4.83 -9.63
CA ALA A 54 -4.84 -4.14 -10.79
C ALA A 54 -4.70 -2.61 -10.68
N GLU A 55 -4.92 -2.03 -9.49
CA GLU A 55 -4.70 -0.61 -9.23
C GLU A 55 -3.23 -0.22 -9.43
N LEU A 56 -2.30 -1.01 -8.89
CA LEU A 56 -0.87 -0.75 -9.06
C LEU A 56 -0.45 -0.79 -10.54
N GLN A 57 -0.93 -1.79 -11.30
CA GLN A 57 -0.66 -1.89 -12.72
C GLN A 57 -1.24 -0.71 -13.50
N ALA A 58 -2.44 -0.25 -13.15
CA ALA A 58 -3.05 0.93 -13.76
C ALA A 58 -2.23 2.20 -13.47
N LEU A 59 -1.73 2.38 -12.24
CA LEU A 59 -0.85 3.48 -11.87
C LEU A 59 0.45 3.45 -12.67
N ILE A 60 1.08 2.29 -12.79
CA ILE A 60 2.33 2.10 -13.56
C ILE A 60 2.08 2.41 -15.05
N ALA A 61 1.00 1.89 -15.63
CA ALA A 61 0.65 2.13 -17.02
C ALA A 61 0.35 3.62 -17.32
N GLY A 62 -0.09 4.37 -16.31
CA GLY A 62 -0.33 5.81 -16.41
C GLY A 62 0.93 6.68 -16.34
N ILE A 63 2.11 6.11 -16.08
CA ILE A 63 3.37 6.86 -16.06
C ILE A 63 3.80 7.15 -17.49
N GLY A 64 3.74 8.43 -17.87
CA GLY A 64 4.21 8.93 -19.16
C GLY A 64 5.10 10.16 -19.00
N PRO A 65 5.69 10.67 -20.10
CA PRO A 65 6.47 11.89 -20.08
C PRO A 65 5.64 13.03 -19.50
N LEU A 66 6.20 13.77 -18.54
CA LEU A 66 5.66 15.08 -18.20
C LEU A 66 5.83 15.92 -19.46
N ALA A 67 4.72 16.40 -20.04
CA ALA A 67 4.81 17.31 -21.17
C ALA A 67 5.75 18.46 -20.78
N GLU A 68 6.83 18.63 -21.54
CA GLU A 68 7.78 19.72 -21.35
C GLU A 68 6.96 21.00 -21.17
N ALA A 69 7.07 21.63 -20.00
CA ALA A 69 6.47 22.94 -19.78
C ALA A 69 7.04 23.84 -20.88
N GLY A 70 6.22 24.12 -21.89
CA GLY A 70 6.61 24.91 -23.05
C GLY A 70 7.28 26.18 -22.55
N ASN A 71 8.54 26.32 -22.95
CA ASN A 71 9.38 27.51 -22.91
C ASN A 71 8.60 28.77 -22.51
N GLY A 72 8.58 29.08 -21.21
CA GLY A 72 8.11 30.38 -20.74
C GLY A 72 9.08 31.43 -21.28
N ASP A 73 8.62 32.23 -22.23
CA ASP A 73 9.36 33.36 -22.79
C ASP A 73 10.00 34.20 -21.67
N PRO A 74 11.33 34.42 -21.67
CA PRO A 74 11.97 35.32 -20.72
C PRO A 74 11.74 36.81 -21.03
N GLN A 75 10.81 37.19 -21.93
CA GLN A 75 10.59 38.58 -22.34
C GLN A 75 9.20 39.09 -21.93
N ALA A 76 9.00 39.25 -20.62
CA ALA A 76 7.94 40.10 -20.08
C ALA A 76 8.40 40.78 -18.78
N ILE A 77 9.44 41.62 -18.86
CA ILE A 77 9.67 42.82 -18.04
C ILE A 77 10.71 43.72 -18.71
#